data_AF-A0A2N1U9P4-F1
#
_entry.id   AF-A0A2N1U9P4-F1
#
_cell.length_a   1.000
_cell.length_b   1.000
_cell.length_c   1.000
_cell.angle_alpha   90.00
_cell.angle_beta   90.00
_cell.angle_gamma   90.00
#
_symmetry.space_group_name_H-M   'P 1'
#
loop_
_entity.id
_entity.type
_entity.pdbx_description
1 polymer ?
#
loop_
_entity_poly.entity_id
_entity_poly.type
_entity_poly.pdbx_seq_one_letter_code
_entity_poly.pdbx_strand_id
1 'polypeptide(L)'
;MKPYAKIIIMLALALITAQAFAITSSEIYSDGTRAFNSARWQEAEEIFTRFIDTWPDHMLKSKALYYKTIASTRNVTSSINKTMSENAITWKAEMAKLQVDLPGTDLTELQVAIDIANRHNEEPDWQSLSQLKPIELKHYLQRGWHPDAAVEPMATLAWSNDWLKNNTSGLDPDLESRIQLLRARAFWQLSLSPLSLSANSVILKIWKCWPVHEHLQTALDRGFTTGDPEIKRQIALLGYHFDVFKDRGLLDTGPDNLKSRWYSYLSQRGINHQEAWCPR
;
A
#
# COMPACT_ATOMS: atom_id res chain seq x y z
N MET A 1 -47.43 39.39 -44.94
CA MET A 1 -46.16 38.66 -45.18
C MET A 1 -46.43 37.45 -46.06
N LYS A 2 -45.68 37.28 -47.16
CA LYS A 2 -45.80 36.12 -48.06
C LYS A 2 -45.53 34.81 -47.29
N PRO A 3 -46.23 33.70 -47.58
CA PRO A 3 -46.13 32.45 -46.81
C PRO A 3 -44.69 31.90 -46.71
N TYR A 4 -43.88 32.12 -47.73
CA TYR A 4 -42.45 31.76 -47.75
C TYR A 4 -41.61 32.46 -46.66
N ALA A 5 -41.95 33.69 -46.28
CA ALA A 5 -41.22 34.41 -45.24
C ALA A 5 -41.45 33.82 -43.84
N LYS A 6 -42.65 33.29 -43.57
CA LYS A 6 -42.96 32.62 -42.29
C LYS A 6 -42.22 31.29 -42.15
N ILE A 7 -42.09 30.54 -43.25
CA ILE A 7 -41.37 29.26 -43.27
C ILE A 7 -39.88 29.50 -43.05
N ILE A 8 -39.29 30.50 -43.72
CA ILE A 8 -37.87 30.85 -43.54
C ILE A 8 -37.59 31.34 -42.11
N ILE A 9 -38.47 32.16 -41.53
CA ILE A 9 -38.33 32.62 -40.15
C ILE A 9 -38.45 31.46 -39.16
N MET A 10 -39.37 30.52 -39.36
CA MET A 10 -39.48 29.34 -38.49
C MET A 10 -38.29 28.39 -38.63
N LEU A 11 -37.76 28.20 -39.84
CA LEU A 11 -36.54 27.43 -40.07
C LEU A 11 -35.32 28.08 -39.40
N ALA A 12 -35.19 29.41 -39.53
CA ALA A 12 -34.14 30.16 -38.85
C ALA A 12 -34.28 30.08 -37.32
N LEU A 13 -35.50 30.22 -36.78
CA LEU A 13 -35.74 30.08 -35.34
C LEU A 13 -35.41 28.66 -34.85
N ALA A 14 -35.78 27.61 -35.60
CA ALA A 14 -35.48 26.22 -35.27
C ALA A 14 -33.98 25.90 -35.33
N LEU A 15 -33.25 26.50 -36.28
CA LEU A 15 -31.79 26.38 -36.38
C LEU A 15 -31.07 27.13 -35.24
N ILE A 16 -31.60 28.29 -34.81
CA ILE A 16 -31.05 29.06 -33.69
C ILE A 16 -31.34 28.37 -32.35
N THR A 17 -32.51 27.77 -32.15
CA THR A 17 -32.82 27.02 -30.92
C THR A 17 -32.04 25.72 -30.83
N ALA A 18 -31.73 25.05 -31.95
CA ALA A 18 -30.87 23.87 -31.96
C ALA A 18 -29.42 24.19 -31.56
N GLN A 19 -28.91 25.38 -31.89
CA GLN A 19 -27.57 25.82 -31.47
C GLN A 19 -27.50 26.19 -29.97
N ALA A 20 -28.60 26.63 -29.37
CA ALA A 20 -28.65 27.03 -27.96
C ALA A 20 -28.54 25.85 -26.95
N PHE A 21 -28.68 24.60 -27.42
CA PHE A 21 -28.53 23.39 -26.60
C PHE A 21 -27.31 22.55 -26.98
N ALA A 22 -26.51 22.99 -27.96
CA ALA A 22 -25.32 22.27 -28.38
C ALA A 22 -24.12 22.71 -27.53
N ILE A 23 -23.65 21.81 -26.67
CA ILE A 23 -22.39 21.98 -25.94
C ILE A 23 -21.26 22.26 -26.95
N THR A 24 -20.57 23.38 -26.81
CA THR A 24 -19.50 23.77 -27.74
C THR A 24 -18.15 23.18 -27.34
N SER A 25 -17.25 23.03 -28.33
CA SER A 25 -15.88 22.58 -28.08
C SER A 25 -15.14 23.55 -27.13
N SER A 26 -15.36 24.86 -27.28
CA SER A 26 -14.78 25.90 -26.42
C SER A 26 -15.22 25.77 -24.96
N GLU A 27 -16.49 25.48 -24.70
CA GLU A 27 -17.02 25.28 -23.34
C GLU A 27 -16.40 24.04 -22.69
N ILE A 28 -16.42 22.89 -23.35
CA ILE A 28 -15.81 21.66 -22.84
C ILE A 28 -14.32 21.83 -22.59
N TYR A 29 -13.60 22.47 -23.51
CA TYR A 29 -12.17 22.72 -23.35
C TYR A 29 -11.88 23.66 -22.17
N SER A 30 -12.70 24.72 -22.00
CA SER A 30 -12.61 25.65 -20.88
C SER A 30 -12.91 24.96 -19.54
N ASP A 31 -13.94 24.12 -19.49
CA ASP A 31 -14.32 23.35 -18.31
C ASP A 31 -13.23 22.36 -17.90
N GLY A 32 -12.64 21.65 -18.88
CA GLY A 32 -11.51 20.74 -18.63
C GLY A 32 -10.29 21.49 -18.10
N THR A 33 -10.01 22.68 -18.65
CA THR A 33 -8.92 23.54 -18.18
C THR A 33 -9.18 24.06 -16.76
N ARG A 34 -10.42 24.43 -16.43
CA ARG A 34 -10.82 24.83 -15.08
C ARG A 34 -10.64 23.68 -14.08
N ALA A 35 -11.15 22.48 -14.40
CA ALA A 35 -10.99 21.30 -13.56
C ALA A 35 -9.50 20.97 -13.34
N PHE A 36 -8.68 21.06 -14.40
CA PHE A 36 -7.24 20.85 -14.33
C PHE A 36 -6.54 21.86 -13.42
N ASN A 37 -6.86 23.15 -13.55
CA ASN A 37 -6.28 24.21 -12.72
C ASN A 37 -6.73 24.13 -11.25
N SER A 38 -7.92 23.58 -10.99
CA SER A 38 -8.44 23.30 -9.65
C SER A 38 -7.95 21.97 -9.06
N ALA A 39 -6.98 21.30 -9.68
CA ALA A 39 -6.45 20.00 -9.25
C ALA A 39 -7.48 18.87 -9.17
N ARG A 40 -8.59 18.97 -9.91
CA ARG A 40 -9.61 17.93 -10.01
C ARG A 40 -9.24 16.98 -11.15
N TRP A 41 -8.25 16.12 -10.88
CA TRP A 41 -7.59 15.33 -11.93
C TRP A 41 -8.54 14.38 -12.65
N GLN A 42 -9.40 13.66 -11.92
CA GLN A 42 -10.39 12.77 -12.53
C GLN A 42 -11.37 13.53 -13.43
N GLU A 43 -11.95 14.63 -12.94
CA GLU A 43 -12.89 15.46 -13.71
C GLU A 43 -12.23 16.01 -14.98
N ALA A 44 -10.98 16.50 -14.86
CA ALA A 44 -10.23 17.00 -16.01
C ALA A 44 -9.94 15.89 -17.04
N GLU A 45 -9.55 14.70 -16.60
CA GLU A 45 -9.31 13.53 -17.46
C GLU A 45 -10.56 13.12 -18.24
N GLU A 46 -11.72 13.05 -17.57
CA GLU A 46 -13.00 12.70 -18.19
C GLU A 46 -13.44 13.75 -19.21
N ILE A 47 -13.33 15.04 -18.88
CA ILE A 47 -13.72 16.15 -19.76
C ILE A 47 -12.83 16.20 -21.00
N PHE A 48 -11.50 16.10 -20.84
CA PHE A 48 -10.59 16.11 -21.99
C PHE A 48 -10.67 14.82 -22.82
N THR A 49 -11.01 13.68 -22.23
CA THR A 49 -11.33 12.45 -22.99
C THR A 49 -12.54 12.70 -23.89
N ARG A 50 -13.64 13.20 -23.32
CA ARG A 50 -14.85 13.56 -24.08
C ARG A 50 -14.55 14.58 -25.19
N PHE A 51 -13.74 15.59 -24.91
CA PHE A 51 -13.33 16.58 -25.91
C PHE A 51 -12.63 15.94 -27.12
N ILE A 52 -11.66 15.06 -26.87
CA ILE A 52 -10.87 14.41 -27.92
C ILE A 52 -11.73 13.45 -28.75
N ASP A 53 -12.62 12.71 -28.09
CA ASP A 53 -13.51 11.73 -28.75
C ASP A 53 -14.59 12.43 -29.59
N THR A 54 -15.09 13.57 -29.11
CA THR A 54 -16.17 14.33 -29.77
C THR A 54 -15.65 15.19 -30.92
N TRP A 55 -14.44 15.77 -30.78
CA TRP A 55 -13.82 16.63 -31.81
C TRP A 55 -12.40 16.15 -32.17
N PRO A 56 -12.28 15.01 -32.89
CA PRO A 56 -10.99 14.39 -33.18
C PRO A 56 -10.07 15.21 -34.11
N ASP A 57 -10.60 16.22 -34.81
CA ASP A 57 -9.84 17.09 -35.72
C ASP A 57 -9.72 18.54 -35.18
N HIS A 58 -10.11 18.80 -33.92
CA HIS A 58 -10.04 20.14 -33.35
C HIS A 58 -8.59 20.64 -33.20
N MET A 59 -8.34 21.91 -33.49
CA MET A 59 -7.01 22.52 -33.38
C MET A 59 -6.37 22.43 -31.99
N LEU A 60 -7.20 22.32 -30.94
CA LEU A 60 -6.77 22.19 -29.55
C LEU A 60 -6.59 20.74 -29.08
N LYS A 61 -6.85 19.74 -29.93
CA LYS A 61 -6.77 18.32 -29.56
C LYS A 61 -5.44 17.95 -28.92
N SER A 62 -4.31 18.36 -29.50
CA SER A 62 -2.99 18.02 -28.94
C SER A 62 -2.78 18.62 -27.55
N LYS A 63 -3.32 19.83 -27.31
CA LYS A 63 -3.26 20.47 -25.99
C LYS A 63 -4.22 19.83 -24.98
N ALA A 64 -5.40 19.43 -25.42
CA ALA A 64 -6.33 18.62 -24.62
C ALA A 64 -5.70 17.26 -24.26
N LEU A 65 -5.00 16.61 -25.20
CA LEU A 65 -4.28 15.35 -24.96
C LEU A 65 -3.16 15.53 -23.93
N TYR A 66 -2.41 16.62 -24.00
CA TYR A 66 -1.40 16.96 -22.99
C TYR A 66 -2.02 17.07 -21.59
N TYR A 67 -3.09 17.86 -21.43
CA TYR A 67 -3.74 18.01 -20.13
C TYR A 67 -4.39 16.72 -19.64
N LYS A 68 -5.06 15.97 -20.53
CA LYS A 68 -5.60 14.64 -20.23
C LYS A 68 -4.51 13.73 -19.69
N THR A 69 -3.37 13.66 -20.36
CA THR A 69 -2.27 12.76 -19.98
C THR A 69 -1.74 13.12 -18.61
N ILE A 70 -1.49 14.41 -18.33
CA ILE A 70 -1.04 14.83 -17.00
C ILE A 70 -2.11 14.56 -15.93
N ALA A 71 -3.36 14.87 -16.21
CA ALA A 71 -4.47 14.59 -15.29
C ALA A 71 -4.54 13.09 -14.96
N SER A 72 -4.45 12.22 -15.97
CA SER A 72 -4.41 10.76 -15.80
C SER A 72 -3.23 10.31 -14.92
N THR A 73 -2.02 10.82 -15.18
CA THR A 73 -0.85 10.49 -14.32
C THR A 73 -1.00 10.97 -12.88
N ARG A 74 -1.69 12.08 -12.64
CA ARG A 74 -1.97 12.59 -11.29
C ARG A 74 -3.16 11.91 -10.62
N ASN A 75 -4.00 11.23 -11.41
CA ASN A 75 -5.18 10.50 -10.97
C ASN A 75 -4.91 8.99 -10.77
N VAL A 76 -3.65 8.54 -10.89
CA VAL A 76 -3.26 7.11 -10.82
C VAL A 76 -3.85 6.39 -9.61
N THR A 77 -3.83 7.02 -8.43
CA THR A 77 -4.41 6.43 -7.22
C THR A 77 -5.91 6.12 -7.40
N SER A 78 -6.69 7.06 -7.95
CA SER A 78 -8.12 6.84 -8.22
C SER A 78 -8.34 5.71 -9.23
N SER A 79 -7.51 5.64 -10.28
CA SER A 79 -7.58 4.56 -11.28
C SER A 79 -7.26 3.19 -10.67
N ILE A 80 -6.24 3.10 -9.83
CA ILE A 80 -5.89 1.88 -9.07
C ILE A 80 -7.07 1.48 -8.18
N ASN A 81 -7.61 2.44 -7.43
CA ASN A 81 -8.72 2.23 -6.50
C ASN A 81 -9.98 1.73 -7.19
N LYS A 82 -10.34 2.34 -8.33
CA LYS A 82 -11.44 1.88 -9.18
C LYS A 82 -11.22 0.45 -9.66
N THR A 83 -10.02 0.15 -10.18
CA THR A 83 -9.67 -1.19 -10.66
C THR A 83 -9.74 -2.23 -9.53
N MET A 84 -9.24 -1.89 -8.34
CA MET A 84 -9.31 -2.75 -7.16
C MET A 84 -10.75 -3.00 -6.72
N SER A 85 -11.60 -1.97 -6.73
CA SER A 85 -13.02 -2.10 -6.41
C SER A 85 -13.77 -2.97 -7.43
N GLU A 86 -13.52 -2.80 -8.72
CA GLU A 86 -14.11 -3.63 -9.78
C GLU A 86 -13.67 -5.10 -9.64
N ASN A 87 -12.38 -5.34 -9.39
CA ASN A 87 -11.85 -6.67 -9.13
C ASN A 87 -12.47 -7.31 -7.88
N ALA A 88 -12.68 -6.54 -6.81
CA ALA A 88 -13.32 -7.05 -5.58
C ALA A 88 -14.73 -7.58 -5.85
N ILE A 89 -15.50 -6.94 -6.75
CA ILE A 89 -16.82 -7.42 -7.17
C ILE A 89 -16.69 -8.77 -7.88
N THR A 90 -15.75 -8.89 -8.82
CA THR A 90 -15.49 -10.15 -9.54
C THR A 90 -15.07 -11.27 -8.60
N TRP A 91 -14.08 -11.03 -7.74
CA TRP A 91 -13.60 -12.02 -6.78
C TRP A 91 -14.69 -12.46 -5.79
N LYS A 92 -15.58 -11.55 -5.38
CA LYS A 92 -16.72 -11.91 -4.53
C LYS A 92 -17.69 -12.86 -5.24
N ALA A 93 -17.94 -12.64 -6.53
CA ALA A 93 -18.77 -13.54 -7.32
C ALA A 93 -18.10 -14.91 -7.53
N GLU A 94 -16.79 -14.93 -7.76
CA GLU A 94 -16.00 -16.18 -7.88
C GLU A 94 -15.94 -16.94 -6.56
N MET A 95 -15.72 -16.26 -5.44
CA MET A 95 -15.74 -16.84 -4.10
C MET A 95 -17.08 -17.52 -3.80
N ALA A 96 -18.19 -16.89 -4.16
CA ALA A 96 -19.52 -17.49 -3.98
C ALA A 96 -19.69 -18.80 -4.77
N LYS A 97 -19.09 -18.90 -5.97
CA LYS A 97 -19.06 -20.15 -6.74
C LYS A 97 -18.17 -21.20 -6.07
N LEU A 98 -16.96 -20.82 -5.66
CA LEU A 98 -16.02 -21.71 -4.99
C LEU A 98 -16.57 -22.30 -3.69
N GLN A 99 -17.38 -21.53 -2.94
CA GLN A 99 -18.06 -22.03 -1.73
C GLN A 99 -19.04 -23.18 -2.03
N VAL A 100 -19.67 -23.18 -3.20
CA VAL A 100 -20.58 -24.23 -3.65
C VAL A 100 -19.80 -25.41 -4.21
N ASP A 101 -18.80 -25.14 -5.06
CA ASP A 101 -18.05 -26.16 -5.78
C ASP A 101 -17.07 -26.92 -4.88
N LEU A 102 -16.54 -26.26 -3.84
CA LEU A 102 -15.50 -26.78 -2.94
C LEU A 102 -15.90 -26.62 -1.46
N PRO A 103 -16.99 -27.27 -1.00
CA PRO A 103 -17.47 -27.13 0.37
C PRO A 103 -16.40 -27.59 1.37
N GLY A 104 -16.16 -26.78 2.40
CA GLY A 104 -15.17 -27.05 3.46
C GLY A 104 -13.73 -26.63 3.14
N THR A 105 -13.46 -26.08 1.96
CA THR A 105 -12.16 -25.48 1.65
C THR A 105 -12.00 -24.15 2.37
N ASP A 106 -10.82 -23.89 2.92
CA ASP A 106 -10.50 -22.60 3.51
C ASP A 106 -10.35 -21.53 2.42
N LEU A 107 -11.23 -20.52 2.46
CA LEU A 107 -11.23 -19.38 1.54
C LEU A 107 -10.87 -18.07 2.24
N THR A 108 -10.27 -18.15 3.44
CA THR A 108 -9.94 -16.97 4.26
C THR A 108 -9.00 -16.02 3.52
N GLU A 109 -8.01 -16.53 2.78
CA GLU A 109 -7.10 -15.68 1.99
C GLU A 109 -7.86 -14.84 0.94
N LEU A 110 -8.82 -15.45 0.24
CA LEU A 110 -9.64 -14.77 -0.76
C LEU A 110 -10.58 -13.76 -0.11
N GLN A 111 -11.16 -14.09 1.04
CA GLN A 111 -11.99 -13.18 1.81
C GLN A 111 -11.20 -11.95 2.28
N VAL A 112 -9.97 -12.13 2.75
CA VAL A 112 -9.06 -11.04 3.14
C VAL A 112 -8.64 -10.21 1.93
N ALA A 113 -8.42 -10.84 0.77
CA ALA A 113 -8.12 -10.15 -0.48
C ALA A 113 -9.23 -9.17 -0.89
N ILE A 114 -10.48 -9.64 -0.82
CA ILE A 114 -11.67 -8.85 -1.13
C ILE A 114 -11.83 -7.72 -0.11
N ASP A 115 -11.61 -7.99 1.18
CA ASP A 115 -11.72 -6.96 2.22
C ASP A 115 -10.69 -5.84 2.02
N ILE A 116 -9.41 -6.16 1.80
CA ILE A 116 -8.36 -5.16 1.53
C ILE A 116 -8.69 -4.34 0.27
N ALA A 117 -9.19 -4.98 -0.79
CA ALA A 117 -9.57 -4.28 -2.02
C ALA A 117 -10.76 -3.31 -1.81
N ASN A 118 -11.69 -3.64 -0.92
CA ASN A 118 -12.78 -2.74 -0.54
C ASN A 118 -12.29 -1.56 0.33
N ARG A 119 -11.21 -1.76 1.09
CA ARG A 119 -10.57 -0.75 1.96
C ARG A 119 -9.45 0.04 1.28
N HIS A 120 -9.43 0.13 -0.04
CA HIS A 120 -8.33 0.74 -0.80
C HIS A 120 -8.01 2.22 -0.46
N ASN A 121 -8.92 2.94 0.22
CA ASN A 121 -8.69 4.31 0.71
C ASN A 121 -8.44 4.39 2.22
N GLU A 122 -8.47 3.27 2.93
CA GLU A 122 -8.28 3.21 4.38
C GLU A 122 -6.83 2.83 4.66
N GLU A 123 -6.17 3.64 5.50
CA GLU A 123 -4.87 3.26 6.03
C GLU A 123 -5.03 2.14 7.06
N PRO A 124 -4.17 1.13 7.05
CA PRO A 124 -4.21 0.09 8.07
C PRO A 124 -3.93 0.69 9.44
N ASP A 125 -4.58 0.17 10.48
CA ASP A 125 -4.36 0.58 11.85
C ASP A 125 -4.21 -0.64 12.78
N TRP A 126 -3.43 -0.49 13.85
CA TRP A 126 -3.14 -1.58 14.77
C TRP A 126 -4.36 -2.06 15.55
N GLN A 127 -5.35 -1.19 15.82
CA GLN A 127 -6.54 -1.54 16.57
C GLN A 127 -7.45 -2.47 15.77
N SER A 128 -7.62 -2.22 14.47
CA SER A 128 -8.32 -3.11 13.55
C SER A 128 -7.64 -4.49 13.49
N LEU A 129 -6.30 -4.51 13.39
CA LEU A 129 -5.54 -5.76 13.38
C LEU A 129 -5.65 -6.56 14.70
N SER A 130 -5.81 -5.88 15.84
CA SER A 130 -5.96 -6.54 17.15
C SER A 130 -7.23 -7.40 17.27
N GLN A 131 -8.26 -7.12 16.47
CA GLN A 131 -9.55 -7.81 16.54
C GLN A 131 -9.63 -9.06 15.65
N LEU A 132 -8.63 -9.25 14.77
CA LEU A 132 -8.61 -10.34 13.80
C LEU A 132 -8.26 -11.68 14.45
N LYS A 133 -8.86 -12.75 13.92
CA LYS A 133 -8.45 -14.12 14.27
C LYS A 133 -7.04 -14.39 13.74
N PRO A 134 -6.29 -15.35 14.33
CA PRO A 134 -4.92 -15.65 13.88
C PRO A 134 -4.79 -15.92 12.38
N ILE A 135 -5.70 -16.70 11.80
CA ILE A 135 -5.66 -17.03 10.36
C ILE A 135 -5.93 -15.82 9.46
N GLU A 136 -6.84 -14.94 9.86
CA GLU A 136 -7.11 -13.69 9.14
C GLU A 136 -5.88 -12.78 9.22
N LEU A 137 -5.37 -12.54 10.43
CA LEU A 137 -4.21 -11.69 10.67
C LEU A 137 -3.01 -12.13 9.82
N LYS A 138 -2.76 -13.44 9.73
CA LYS A 138 -1.69 -13.98 8.87
C LYS A 138 -1.80 -13.44 7.44
N HIS A 139 -2.98 -13.52 6.83
CA HIS A 139 -3.19 -13.08 5.47
C HIS A 139 -3.11 -11.55 5.31
N TYR A 140 -3.55 -10.76 6.30
CA TYR A 140 -3.34 -9.30 6.27
C TYR A 140 -1.86 -8.95 6.32
N LEU A 141 -1.10 -9.56 7.24
CA LEU A 141 0.35 -9.34 7.36
C LEU A 141 1.10 -9.81 6.12
N GLN A 142 0.69 -10.93 5.51
CA GLN A 142 1.27 -11.43 4.27
C GLN A 142 1.09 -10.48 3.09
N ARG A 143 -0.03 -9.74 3.06
CA ARG A 143 -0.32 -8.72 2.05
C ARG A 143 0.29 -7.35 2.37
N GLY A 144 1.01 -7.22 3.48
CA GLY A 144 1.58 -5.94 3.92
C GLY A 144 0.53 -4.91 4.35
N TRP A 145 -0.70 -5.34 4.67
CA TRP A 145 -1.74 -4.44 5.16
C TRP A 145 -1.58 -4.28 6.68
N HIS A 146 -0.60 -3.46 7.07
CA HIS A 146 -0.34 -3.07 8.46
C HIS A 146 0.39 -1.71 8.47
N PRO A 147 0.29 -0.93 9.56
CA PRO A 147 1.12 0.27 9.70
C PRO A 147 2.61 -0.04 9.58
N ASP A 148 3.41 0.94 9.15
CA ASP A 148 4.86 0.78 9.05
C ASP A 148 5.50 0.73 10.44
N ALA A 149 6.15 -0.39 10.76
CA ALA A 149 6.82 -0.63 12.04
C ALA A 149 8.00 0.33 12.29
N ALA A 150 8.61 0.88 11.23
CA ALA A 150 9.67 1.89 11.34
C ALA A 150 9.12 3.30 11.57
N VAL A 151 7.89 3.59 11.16
CA VAL A 151 7.23 4.88 11.41
C VAL A 151 6.66 4.93 12.82
N GLU A 152 6.03 3.83 13.27
CA GLU A 152 5.37 3.75 14.58
C GLU A 152 5.90 2.59 15.44
N PRO A 153 7.19 2.62 15.86
CA PRO A 153 7.81 1.48 16.54
C PRO A 153 7.18 1.18 17.90
N MET A 154 6.83 2.20 18.68
CA MET A 154 6.20 2.00 19.99
C MET A 154 4.80 1.42 19.89
N ALA A 155 3.99 1.86 18.91
CA ALA A 155 2.66 1.31 18.67
C ALA A 155 2.73 -0.15 18.21
N THR A 156 3.67 -0.47 17.33
CA THR A 156 3.94 -1.85 16.87
C THR A 156 4.30 -2.78 18.03
N LEU A 157 5.16 -2.31 18.95
CA LEU A 157 5.55 -3.10 20.11
C LEU A 157 4.41 -3.28 21.11
N ALA A 158 3.62 -2.23 21.37
CA ALA A 158 2.43 -2.32 22.20
C ALA A 158 1.44 -3.35 21.63
N TRP A 159 1.08 -3.19 20.36
CA TRP A 159 0.17 -4.07 19.64
C TRP A 159 0.63 -5.53 19.70
N SER A 160 1.88 -5.80 19.32
CA SER A 160 2.38 -7.18 19.27
C SER A 160 2.50 -7.82 20.65
N ASN A 161 2.84 -7.06 21.69
CA ASN A 161 2.85 -7.56 23.07
C ASN A 161 1.44 -7.96 23.51
N ASP A 162 0.45 -7.10 23.27
CA ASP A 162 -0.93 -7.35 23.67
C ASP A 162 -1.54 -8.50 22.85
N TRP A 163 -1.30 -8.54 21.54
CA TRP A 163 -1.82 -9.57 20.66
C TRP A 163 -1.26 -10.95 21.01
N LEU A 164 0.06 -11.08 21.22
CA LEU A 164 0.69 -12.34 21.63
C LEU A 164 0.27 -12.79 23.03
N LYS A 165 0.00 -11.84 23.94
CA LYS A 165 -0.51 -12.15 25.28
C LYS A 165 -1.93 -12.70 25.24
N ASN A 166 -2.76 -12.20 24.33
CA ASN A 166 -4.15 -12.64 24.17
C ASN A 166 -4.26 -13.95 23.35
N ASN A 167 -3.24 -14.29 22.56
CA ASN A 167 -3.23 -15.46 21.68
C ASN A 167 -2.06 -16.40 22.03
N THR A 168 -2.21 -17.13 23.15
CA THR A 168 -1.16 -18.01 23.71
C THR A 168 -1.23 -19.46 23.24
N SER A 169 -2.30 -19.87 22.53
CA SER A 169 -2.39 -21.18 21.90
C SER A 169 -1.36 -21.29 20.77
N GLY A 170 -0.89 -22.51 20.50
CA GLY A 170 0.15 -22.79 19.50
C GLY A 170 -0.09 -22.05 18.18
N LEU A 171 0.69 -20.99 17.97
CA LEU A 171 0.55 -20.11 16.82
C LEU A 171 1.06 -20.82 15.56
N ASP A 172 0.44 -20.50 14.44
CA ASP A 172 0.99 -20.86 13.14
C ASP A 172 2.42 -20.28 13.01
N PRO A 173 3.44 -21.08 12.66
CA PRO A 173 4.82 -20.63 12.61
C PRO A 173 5.05 -19.44 11.66
N ASP A 174 4.30 -19.39 10.54
CA ASP A 174 4.42 -18.28 9.58
C ASP A 174 3.85 -16.99 10.19
N LEU A 175 2.68 -17.03 10.82
CA LEU A 175 2.13 -15.89 11.55
C LEU A 175 3.09 -15.39 12.65
N GLU A 176 3.63 -16.30 13.46
CA GLU A 176 4.60 -15.94 14.50
C GLU A 176 5.80 -15.22 13.87
N SER A 177 6.36 -15.77 12.78
CA SER A 177 7.53 -15.20 12.13
C SER A 177 7.28 -13.78 11.59
N ARG A 178 6.08 -13.51 11.05
CA ARG A 178 5.67 -12.18 10.58
C ARG A 178 5.57 -11.19 11.72
N ILE A 179 4.96 -11.58 12.84
CA ILE A 179 4.90 -10.73 14.04
C ILE A 179 6.31 -10.44 14.57
N GLN A 180 7.19 -11.45 14.61
CA GLN A 180 8.57 -11.25 15.05
C GLN A 180 9.37 -10.34 14.12
N LEU A 181 9.15 -10.41 12.81
CA LEU A 181 9.76 -9.48 11.86
C LEU A 181 9.33 -8.02 12.12
N LEU A 182 8.03 -7.77 12.33
CA LEU A 182 7.53 -6.44 12.69
C LEU A 182 8.14 -5.92 13.99
N ARG A 183 8.23 -6.78 15.00
CA ARG A 183 8.90 -6.46 16.27
C ARG A 183 10.36 -6.13 16.08
N ALA A 184 11.08 -6.92 15.28
CA ALA A 184 12.48 -6.70 14.99
C ALA A 184 12.69 -5.35 14.30
N ARG A 185 11.85 -4.99 13.32
CA ARG A 185 11.89 -3.65 12.67
C ARG A 185 11.66 -2.52 13.66
N ALA A 186 10.65 -2.65 14.53
CA ALA A 186 10.36 -1.65 15.55
C ALA A 186 11.53 -1.48 16.55
N PHE A 187 12.11 -2.58 17.05
CA PHE A 187 13.26 -2.52 17.94
C PHE A 187 14.51 -1.97 17.25
N TRP A 188 14.73 -2.32 15.99
CA TRP A 188 15.82 -1.78 15.18
C TRP A 188 15.69 -0.26 15.07
N GLN A 189 14.52 0.24 14.71
CA GLN A 189 14.27 1.67 14.58
C GLN A 189 14.51 2.42 15.90
N LEU A 190 14.09 1.86 17.03
CA LEU A 190 14.38 2.44 18.35
C LEU A 190 15.87 2.45 18.67
N SER A 191 16.61 1.44 18.21
CA SER A 191 18.05 1.29 18.45
C SER A 191 18.90 2.29 17.64
N LEU A 192 18.38 2.77 16.51
CA LEU A 192 19.07 3.74 15.65
C LEU A 192 19.18 5.15 16.27
N SER A 193 18.36 5.49 17.26
CA SER A 193 18.35 6.82 17.89
C SER A 193 18.46 6.75 19.42
N PRO A 194 19.55 7.24 20.03
CA PRO A 194 19.70 7.25 21.49
C PRO A 194 18.65 8.16 22.16
N LEU A 195 18.17 9.20 21.47
CA LEU A 195 17.10 10.07 21.96
C LEU A 195 15.77 9.31 22.07
N SER A 196 15.41 8.57 21.02
CA SER A 196 14.19 7.74 21.01
C SER A 196 14.26 6.65 22.08
N LEU A 197 15.41 5.99 22.21
CA LEU A 197 15.63 4.96 23.22
C LEU A 197 15.52 5.51 24.64
N SER A 198 16.11 6.67 24.91
CA SER A 198 16.03 7.35 26.21
C SER A 198 14.59 7.74 26.55
N ALA A 199 13.88 8.39 25.61
CA ALA A 199 12.52 8.86 25.79
C ALA A 199 11.54 7.72 26.12
N ASN A 200 11.73 6.54 25.52
CA ASN A 200 10.84 5.39 25.68
C ASN A 200 11.32 4.37 26.73
N SER A 201 12.47 4.59 27.37
CA SER A 201 13.12 3.60 28.24
C SER A 201 12.26 3.13 29.42
N VAL A 202 11.48 4.03 30.04
CA VAL A 202 10.59 3.69 31.16
C VAL A 202 9.48 2.73 30.71
N ILE A 203 8.84 3.03 29.58
CA ILE A 203 7.76 2.22 29.02
C ILE A 203 8.30 0.85 28.59
N LEU A 204 9.45 0.83 27.91
CA LEU A 204 10.09 -0.42 27.48
C LEU A 204 10.47 -1.32 28.66
N LYS A 205 10.89 -0.75 29.79
CA LYS A 205 11.13 -1.50 31.04
C LYS A 205 9.84 -2.08 31.62
N ILE A 206 8.76 -1.29 31.64
CA ILE A 206 7.44 -1.76 32.11
C ILE A 206 6.96 -2.96 31.26
N TRP A 207 7.15 -2.87 29.95
CA TRP A 207 6.81 -3.95 29.01
C TRP A 207 7.79 -5.13 29.00
N LYS A 208 8.82 -5.11 29.87
CA LYS A 208 9.88 -6.13 29.90
C LYS A 208 10.54 -6.34 28.53
N CYS A 209 10.72 -5.25 27.79
CA CYS A 209 11.38 -5.18 26.49
C CYS A 209 12.73 -4.44 26.59
N TRP A 210 13.33 -4.42 27.78
CA TRP A 210 14.61 -3.78 28.06
C TRP A 210 15.62 -4.81 28.60
N PRO A 211 16.85 -4.85 28.06
CA PRO A 211 17.43 -3.94 27.07
C PRO A 211 17.02 -4.26 25.63
N VAL A 212 16.78 -3.22 24.81
CA VAL A 212 16.20 -3.36 23.46
C VAL A 212 17.00 -4.29 22.53
N HIS A 213 18.32 -4.26 22.60
CA HIS A 213 19.18 -5.06 21.72
C HIS A 213 19.05 -6.57 21.96
N GLU A 214 18.80 -7.02 23.21
CA GLU A 214 18.55 -8.44 23.51
C GLU A 214 17.20 -8.90 22.97
N HIS A 215 16.19 -8.04 23.06
CA HIS A 215 14.86 -8.33 22.52
C HIS A 215 14.82 -8.29 20.99
N LEU A 216 15.60 -7.40 20.37
CA LEU A 216 15.84 -7.42 18.93
C LEU A 216 16.45 -8.75 18.49
N GLN A 217 17.55 -9.19 19.14
CA GLN A 217 18.17 -10.48 18.86
C GLN A 217 17.17 -11.63 19.02
N THR A 218 16.39 -11.63 20.10
CA THR A 218 15.37 -12.66 20.35
C THR A 218 14.30 -12.69 19.25
N ALA A 219 13.82 -11.53 18.81
CA ALA A 219 12.84 -11.44 17.72
C ALA A 219 13.42 -11.96 16.40
N LEU A 220 14.66 -11.58 16.07
CA LEU A 220 15.37 -12.09 14.90
C LEU A 220 15.54 -13.61 14.96
N ASP A 221 15.99 -14.15 16.09
CA ASP A 221 16.21 -15.59 16.28
C ASP A 221 14.91 -16.39 16.11
N ARG A 222 13.83 -15.94 16.77
CA ARG A 222 12.52 -16.60 16.70
C ARG A 222 11.95 -16.56 15.29
N GLY A 223 11.87 -15.37 14.70
CA GLY A 223 11.29 -15.23 13.37
C GLY A 223 12.11 -15.96 12.30
N PHE A 224 13.45 -16.02 12.43
CA PHE A 224 14.27 -16.81 11.52
C PHE A 224 14.05 -18.31 11.70
N THR A 225 13.76 -18.79 12.90
CA THR A 225 13.54 -20.22 13.13
C THR A 225 12.23 -20.69 12.51
N THR A 226 11.15 -19.92 12.70
CA THR A 226 9.79 -20.31 12.28
C THR A 226 9.40 -19.85 10.89
N GLY A 227 10.10 -18.85 10.33
CA GLY A 227 9.70 -18.20 9.09
C GLY A 227 9.87 -19.03 7.82
N ASP A 228 9.06 -18.68 6.82
CA ASP A 228 9.22 -19.14 5.45
C ASP A 228 10.54 -18.60 4.82
N PRO A 229 10.93 -19.06 3.62
CA PRO A 229 12.13 -18.58 2.94
C PRO A 229 12.23 -17.06 2.75
N GLU A 230 11.10 -16.38 2.60
CA GLU A 230 11.04 -14.93 2.33
C GLU A 230 11.19 -14.13 3.63
N ILE A 231 10.47 -14.51 4.68
CA ILE A 231 10.62 -13.91 6.01
C ILE A 231 12.04 -14.15 6.54
N LYS A 232 12.60 -15.35 6.36
CA LYS A 232 13.99 -15.64 6.73
C LYS A 232 14.99 -14.73 6.01
N ARG A 233 14.76 -14.42 4.74
CA ARG A 233 15.58 -13.47 3.98
C ARG A 233 15.52 -12.08 4.61
N GLN A 234 14.33 -11.56 4.88
CA GLN A 234 14.15 -10.23 5.46
C GLN A 234 14.74 -10.13 6.87
N ILE A 235 14.57 -11.16 7.68
CA ILE A 235 15.17 -11.25 9.01
C ILE A 235 16.69 -11.32 8.94
N ALA A 236 17.25 -12.13 8.03
CA ALA A 236 18.70 -12.21 7.86
C ALA A 236 19.30 -10.88 7.38
N LEU A 237 18.63 -10.16 6.49
CA LEU A 237 19.06 -8.80 6.10
C LEU A 237 19.12 -7.88 7.31
N LEU A 238 18.04 -7.81 8.09
CA LEU A 238 17.99 -6.97 9.29
C LEU A 238 19.02 -7.40 10.34
N GLY A 239 19.18 -8.70 10.56
CA GLY A 239 20.15 -9.27 11.49
C GLY A 239 21.60 -8.97 11.09
N TYR A 240 21.92 -8.98 9.80
CA TYR A 240 23.22 -8.58 9.31
C TYR A 240 23.50 -7.10 9.63
N HIS A 241 22.54 -6.20 9.38
CA HIS A 241 22.68 -4.79 9.74
C HIS A 241 22.83 -4.58 11.25
N PHE A 242 22.11 -5.37 12.06
CA PHE A 242 22.23 -5.34 13.51
C PHE A 242 23.62 -5.77 13.98
N ASP A 243 24.18 -6.87 13.45
CA ASP A 243 25.54 -7.31 13.79
C ASP A 243 26.58 -6.25 13.41
N VAL A 244 26.47 -5.66 12.21
CA VAL A 244 27.37 -4.57 11.77
C VAL A 244 27.28 -3.36 12.71
N PHE A 245 26.05 -2.91 13.04
CA PHE A 245 25.84 -1.76 13.91
C PHE A 245 26.39 -2.00 15.32
N LYS A 246 26.20 -3.20 15.85
CA LYS A 246 26.68 -3.59 17.18
C LYS A 246 28.21 -3.64 17.25
N ASP A 247 28.86 -4.23 16.25
CA ASP A 247 30.30 -4.49 16.29
C ASP A 247 31.14 -3.29 15.83
N ARG A 248 30.57 -2.39 15.00
CA ARG A 248 31.34 -1.35 14.30
C ARG A 248 30.76 0.07 14.40
N GLY A 249 29.53 0.22 14.90
CA GLY A 249 28.84 1.52 14.90
C GLY A 249 28.47 2.01 13.50
N LEU A 250 28.07 3.28 13.39
CA LEU A 250 27.51 3.88 12.15
C LEU A 250 28.54 4.31 11.09
N LEU A 251 29.84 4.36 11.43
CA LEU A 251 30.85 5.08 10.65
C LEU A 251 31.98 4.22 10.09
N ASP A 252 32.07 2.94 10.45
CA ASP A 252 33.17 2.09 10.01
C ASP A 252 32.80 1.31 8.74
N THR A 253 33.57 1.52 7.66
CA THR A 253 33.20 1.15 6.28
C THR A 253 33.94 -0.07 5.73
N GLY A 254 34.82 -0.70 6.52
CA GLY A 254 35.61 -1.83 6.06
C GLY A 254 34.82 -3.15 6.05
N PRO A 255 34.67 -3.88 4.94
CA PRO A 255 33.96 -5.17 4.90
C PRO A 255 34.68 -6.32 5.64
N ASP A 256 35.90 -6.11 6.11
CA ASP A 256 36.77 -7.22 6.48
C ASP A 256 36.54 -7.72 7.91
N ASN A 257 36.15 -9.00 8.03
CA ASN A 257 36.11 -9.85 9.24
C ASN A 257 34.84 -9.93 10.11
N LEU A 258 33.67 -9.46 9.68
CA LEU A 258 32.44 -9.73 10.45
C LEU A 258 31.97 -11.19 10.23
N LYS A 259 32.13 -12.05 11.24
CA LYS A 259 31.55 -13.41 11.24
C LYS A 259 30.06 -13.36 11.58
N SER A 260 29.23 -12.91 10.65
CA SER A 260 27.77 -12.92 10.82
C SER A 260 27.15 -14.19 10.23
N ARG A 261 26.37 -14.92 11.04
CA ARG A 261 25.60 -16.08 10.55
C ARG A 261 24.56 -15.69 9.50
N TRP A 262 24.05 -14.45 9.59
CA TRP A 262 23.07 -13.91 8.66
C TRP A 262 23.68 -13.72 7.27
N TYR A 263 24.91 -13.19 7.24
CA TYR A 263 25.66 -13.06 6.00
C TYR A 263 25.96 -14.41 5.34
N SER A 264 26.34 -15.42 6.14
CA SER A 264 26.51 -16.80 5.65
C SER A 264 25.23 -17.35 5.01
N TYR A 265 24.07 -17.10 5.62
CA TYR A 265 22.77 -17.50 5.06
C TYR A 265 22.44 -16.75 3.75
N LEU A 266 22.64 -15.44 3.70
CA LEU A 266 22.34 -14.60 2.54
C LEU A 266 23.24 -14.94 1.34
N SER A 267 24.54 -15.12 1.59
CA SER A 267 25.53 -15.49 0.57
C SER A 267 25.26 -16.86 -0.04
N GLN A 268 24.87 -17.86 0.76
CA GLN A 268 24.46 -19.18 0.25
C GLN A 268 23.27 -19.11 -0.72
N ARG A 269 22.46 -18.05 -0.65
CA ARG A 269 21.30 -17.83 -1.53
C ARG A 269 21.55 -16.83 -2.66
N GLY A 270 22.81 -16.44 -2.89
CA GLY A 270 23.20 -15.58 -4.00
C GLY A 270 22.78 -14.11 -3.84
N ILE A 271 22.41 -13.67 -2.63
CA ILE A 271 22.08 -12.26 -2.38
C ILE A 271 23.38 -11.47 -2.30
N ASN A 272 23.65 -10.69 -3.35
CA ASN A 272 24.85 -9.86 -3.46
C ASN A 272 24.72 -8.59 -2.59
N HIS A 273 25.84 -8.01 -2.17
CA HIS A 273 25.85 -6.78 -1.33
C HIS A 273 25.09 -5.61 -1.96
N GLN A 274 24.96 -5.60 -3.29
CA GLN A 274 24.25 -4.58 -4.05
C GLN A 274 22.71 -4.64 -3.89
N GLU A 275 22.17 -5.79 -3.45
CA GLU A 275 20.74 -5.99 -3.19
C GLU A 275 20.38 -5.86 -1.70
N ALA A 276 21.37 -5.71 -0.83
CA ALA A 276 21.23 -5.71 0.62
C ALA A 276 20.83 -4.32 1.16
N TRP A 277 19.68 -3.81 0.73
CA TRP A 277 19.05 -2.69 1.42
C TRP A 277 18.42 -3.19 2.71
N CYS A 278 18.61 -2.44 3.80
CA CYS A 278 17.94 -2.76 5.06
C CYS A 278 16.43 -2.76 4.82
N PRO A 279 15.70 -3.83 5.20
CA PRO A 279 14.24 -3.80 5.18
C PRO A 279 13.78 -2.63 6.04
N ARG A 280 12.95 -1.75 5.47
CA ARG A 280 12.22 -0.75 6.24
C ARG A 280 11.12 -1.45 7.03
#